data_AF-A0A327K9R2-F1
#
_entry.id   AF-A0A327K9R2-F1
#
_cell.length_a   1.000
_cell.length_b   1.000
_cell.length_c   1.000
_cell.angle_alpha   90.00
_cell.angle_beta   90.00
_cell.angle_gamma   90.00
#
_symmetry.space_group_name_H-M   'P 1'
#
loop_
_entity.id
_entity.type
_entity.pdbx_description
1 polymer ?
#
loop_
_entity_poly.entity_id
_entity_poly.type
_entity_poly.pdbx_seq_one_letter_code
_entity_poly.pdbx_strand_id
1 'polypeptide(L)'
;MSLAAGAYGHDRWKAGASGCTYTFSQSGADVVLTITSGTLLQVVEGKNVEGGVYAASWWGTATARVYQGAASGSYAATGVNTASLTANTDTTIEFSTGTVTRAQLEPGTATNPYERRAYGYELLLCMRYYQKIGNGTTDLLVRFLNTGSASKDLGCSFTLPVPMRAAPTATGTGDINDGTSFTTWAAIVATPFTVFYFKQAIPAGQFLDLSQVVCDAEL
;
A
#
# COMPACT_ATOMS: atom_id res chain seq x y z
N MET A 1 -14.20 10.15 6.34
CA MET A 1 -13.26 9.17 6.91
C MET A 1 -12.45 9.84 8.00
N SER A 2 -12.19 9.16 9.10
CA SER A 2 -11.26 9.61 10.14
C SER A 2 -10.18 8.54 10.27
N LEU A 3 -8.93 8.93 10.07
CA LEU A 3 -7.76 8.06 10.06
C LEU A 3 -6.88 8.41 11.27
N ALA A 4 -6.45 7.36 11.98
CA ALA A 4 -5.40 7.50 12.99
C ALA A 4 -4.08 7.95 12.35
N ALA A 5 -3.15 8.44 13.17
CA ALA A 5 -1.83 8.83 12.69
C ALA A 5 -1.15 7.68 11.94
N GLY A 6 -0.68 7.95 10.72
CA GLY A 6 -0.04 6.94 9.89
C GLY A 6 -0.97 5.88 9.30
N ALA A 7 -2.28 5.91 9.56
CA ALA A 7 -3.20 4.98 8.91
C ALA A 7 -3.38 5.37 7.44
N TYR A 8 -3.42 4.37 6.56
CA TYR A 8 -3.74 4.56 5.15
C TYR A 8 -5.27 4.54 4.95
N GLY A 9 -5.71 5.25 3.91
CA GLY A 9 -7.11 5.40 3.55
C GLY A 9 -7.37 5.08 2.09
N HIS A 10 -7.40 6.10 1.25
CA HIS A 10 -7.63 5.95 -0.20
C HIS A 10 -6.30 5.82 -0.95
N ASP A 11 -6.21 4.99 -1.99
CA ASP A 11 -5.17 5.02 -3.05
C ASP A 11 -3.76 5.47 -2.59
N ARG A 12 -3.17 4.73 -1.63
CA ARG A 12 -1.82 4.98 -1.06
C ARG A 12 -1.67 6.27 -0.24
N TRP A 13 -2.76 6.99 0.02
CA TRP A 13 -2.80 8.16 0.89
C TRP A 13 -2.84 7.74 2.36
N LYS A 14 -1.90 8.29 3.12
CA LYS A 14 -1.65 8.05 4.54
C LYS A 14 -2.01 9.30 5.33
N ALA A 15 -2.56 9.14 6.52
CA ALA A 15 -2.72 10.25 7.45
C ALA A 15 -1.37 10.66 8.03
N GLY A 16 -1.17 11.98 8.21
CA GLY A 16 0.04 12.48 8.86
C GLY A 16 0.09 12.20 10.36
N ALA A 17 1.09 12.79 11.03
CA ALA A 17 1.43 12.46 12.42
C ALA A 17 0.32 12.72 13.45
N SER A 18 -0.63 13.61 13.14
CA SER A 18 -1.78 13.92 14.00
C SER A 18 -3.08 13.23 13.55
N GLY A 19 -3.00 12.28 12.61
CA GLY A 19 -4.17 11.72 11.96
C GLY A 19 -4.74 12.63 10.86
N CYS A 20 -5.87 12.23 10.30
CA CYS A 20 -6.54 12.97 9.23
C CYS A 20 -8.04 12.72 9.26
N THR A 21 -8.83 13.78 9.11
CA THR A 21 -10.24 13.66 8.78
C THR A 21 -10.47 14.29 7.42
N TYR A 22 -11.04 13.51 6.51
CA TYR A 22 -11.32 13.96 5.16
C TYR A 22 -12.56 13.26 4.59
N THR A 23 -13.18 13.87 3.59
CA THR A 23 -14.20 13.25 2.74
C THR A 23 -13.68 13.15 1.31
N PHE A 24 -14.34 12.33 0.50
CA PHE A 24 -14.05 12.23 -0.93
C PHE A 24 -15.35 12.32 -1.72
N SER A 25 -15.28 12.90 -2.91
CA SER A 25 -16.39 12.94 -3.86
C SER A 25 -15.88 12.71 -5.27
N GLN A 26 -16.69 12.00 -6.05
CA GLN A 26 -16.42 11.80 -7.47
C GLN A 26 -16.78 13.08 -8.25
N SER A 27 -15.88 13.51 -9.13
CA SER A 27 -16.09 14.62 -10.06
C SER A 27 -15.65 14.18 -11.46
N GLY A 28 -16.61 13.68 -12.25
CA GLY A 28 -16.29 13.03 -13.52
C GLY A 28 -15.36 11.84 -13.32
N ALA A 29 -14.17 11.86 -13.94
CA ALA A 29 -13.14 10.83 -13.77
C ALA A 29 -12.20 11.07 -12.57
N ASP A 30 -12.36 12.19 -11.85
CA ASP A 30 -11.51 12.57 -10.73
C ASP A 30 -12.15 12.27 -9.38
N VAL A 31 -11.30 11.99 -8.39
CA VAL A 31 -11.69 12.01 -6.97
C VAL A 31 -11.16 13.29 -6.36
N VAL A 32 -12.03 14.05 -5.69
CA VAL A 32 -11.66 15.23 -4.92
C VAL A 32 -11.65 14.87 -3.45
N LEU A 33 -10.51 15.04 -2.79
CA LEU A 33 -10.39 14.86 -1.34
C LEU A 33 -10.61 16.22 -0.67
N THR A 34 -11.43 16.25 0.37
CA THR A 34 -11.65 17.45 1.21
C THR A 34 -11.15 17.15 2.61
N ILE A 35 -9.97 17.66 2.95
CA ILE A 35 -9.32 17.49 4.25
C ILE A 35 -9.87 18.56 5.20
N THR A 36 -10.52 18.13 6.27
CA THR A 36 -11.16 19.02 7.26
C THR A 36 -10.35 19.14 8.55
N SER A 37 -9.48 18.15 8.84
CA SER A 37 -8.57 18.20 9.98
C SER A 37 -7.37 17.30 9.76
N GLY A 38 -6.23 17.65 10.36
CA GLY A 38 -4.98 16.92 10.19
C GLY A 38 -4.39 17.10 8.81
N THR A 39 -3.60 16.12 8.37
CA THR A 39 -2.90 16.16 7.08
C THR A 39 -3.00 14.82 6.35
N LEU A 40 -2.99 14.87 5.02
CA LEU A 40 -3.00 13.68 4.18
C LEU A 40 -1.75 13.69 3.29
N LEU A 41 -1.01 12.59 3.28
CA LEU A 41 0.26 12.49 2.57
C LEU A 41 0.30 11.27 1.66
N GLN A 42 1.12 11.35 0.61
CA GLN A 42 1.47 10.21 -0.21
C GLN A 42 3.00 10.10 -0.28
N VAL A 43 3.50 8.88 -0.18
CA VAL A 43 4.93 8.58 -0.34
C VAL A 43 5.19 8.15 -1.77
N VAL A 44 6.07 8.90 -2.45
CA VAL A 44 6.68 8.50 -3.72
C VAL A 44 7.90 7.65 -3.38
N GLU A 45 7.86 6.37 -3.76
CA GLU A 45 8.98 5.44 -3.53
C GLU A 45 10.26 6.00 -4.18
N GLY A 46 11.37 5.96 -3.46
CA GLY A 46 12.64 6.58 -3.86
C GLY A 46 13.17 6.08 -5.21
N LYS A 47 12.79 4.87 -5.61
CA LYS A 47 13.06 4.26 -6.93
C LYS A 47 12.57 5.13 -8.09
N ASN A 48 11.58 5.98 -7.83
CA ASN A 48 10.99 6.92 -8.80
C ASN A 48 11.54 8.35 -8.63
N VAL A 49 12.59 8.54 -7.83
CA VAL A 49 13.20 9.85 -7.52
C VAL A 49 14.61 9.86 -8.07
N GLU A 50 14.82 10.59 -9.15
CA GLU A 50 16.10 10.75 -9.87
C GLU A 50 17.04 11.73 -9.17
N GLY A 51 16.53 12.48 -8.18
CA GLY A 51 17.23 13.55 -7.50
C GLY A 51 17.10 14.89 -8.22
N GLY A 52 17.53 15.97 -7.56
CA GLY A 52 17.37 17.33 -8.08
C GLY A 52 16.06 18.00 -7.61
N VAL A 53 15.73 19.12 -8.24
CA VAL A 53 14.52 19.89 -7.88
C VAL A 53 13.31 19.29 -8.60
N TYR A 54 12.19 19.20 -7.91
CA TYR A 54 10.91 18.78 -8.45
C TYR A 54 9.89 19.91 -8.34
N ALA A 55 8.93 19.95 -9.26
CA ALA A 55 7.77 20.83 -9.22
C ALA A 55 6.55 20.05 -8.73
N ALA A 56 5.87 20.56 -7.71
CA ALA A 56 4.64 20.00 -7.17
C ALA A 56 3.45 20.88 -7.56
N SER A 57 2.43 20.27 -8.15
CA SER A 57 1.19 20.93 -8.56
C SER A 57 -0.02 20.06 -8.26
N TRP A 58 -1.15 20.72 -8.03
CA TRP A 58 -2.44 20.09 -7.75
C TRP A 58 -3.57 21.09 -7.98
N TRP A 59 -4.79 20.58 -7.99
CA TRP A 59 -6.01 21.39 -8.07
C TRP A 59 -6.72 21.37 -6.72
N GLY A 60 -7.09 22.56 -6.23
CA GLY A 60 -7.81 22.72 -4.96
C GLY A 60 -7.16 23.76 -4.04
N THR A 61 -7.68 23.86 -2.83
CA THR A 61 -7.31 24.91 -1.85
C THR A 61 -6.32 24.45 -0.79
N ALA A 62 -6.06 23.14 -0.67
CA ALA A 62 -5.06 22.64 0.27
C ALA A 62 -3.69 23.22 -0.08
N THR A 63 -2.88 23.49 0.93
CA THR A 63 -1.45 23.75 0.76
C THR A 63 -0.67 22.46 0.97
N ALA A 64 0.51 22.35 0.37
CA ALA A 64 1.35 21.16 0.51
C ALA A 64 2.79 21.52 0.88
N ARG A 65 3.48 20.55 1.48
CA ARG A 65 4.93 20.55 1.63
C ARG A 65 5.49 19.24 1.07
N VAL A 66 6.73 19.28 0.60
CA VAL A 66 7.42 18.10 0.05
C VAL A 66 8.76 17.93 0.78
N TYR A 67 9.04 16.71 1.23
CA TYR A 67 10.24 16.43 2.01
C TYR A 67 10.71 14.97 1.87
N GLN A 68 11.96 14.73 2.29
CA GLN A 68 12.56 13.41 2.47
C GLN A 68 12.90 13.20 3.95
N GLY A 69 12.68 12.00 4.47
CA GLY A 69 12.88 11.70 5.88
C GLY A 69 11.82 12.34 6.78
N ALA A 70 12.26 13.04 7.83
CA ALA A 70 11.34 13.68 8.77
C ALA A 70 10.61 14.87 8.13
N ALA A 71 9.36 15.09 8.55
CA ALA A 71 8.53 16.18 8.07
C ALA A 71 9.23 17.54 8.25
N SER A 72 9.39 18.26 7.14
CA SER A 72 10.15 19.51 7.07
C SER A 72 9.61 20.42 5.97
N GLY A 73 10.11 21.66 5.94
CA GLY A 73 9.64 22.69 5.01
C GLY A 73 8.29 23.31 5.39
N SER A 74 7.98 24.42 4.72
CA SER A 74 6.74 25.16 4.89
C SER A 74 5.68 24.69 3.90
N TYR A 75 4.42 24.71 4.33
CA TYR A 75 3.30 24.53 3.41
C TYR A 75 3.21 25.69 2.43
N ALA A 76 3.01 25.38 1.16
CA ALA A 76 2.86 26.34 0.07
C ALA A 76 1.63 26.03 -0.78
N ALA A 77 1.14 27.04 -1.50
CA ALA A 77 0.12 26.84 -2.51
C ALA A 77 0.67 26.03 -3.71
N THR A 78 -0.24 25.59 -4.57
CA THR A 78 0.07 24.82 -5.79
C THR A 78 1.10 25.54 -6.68
N GLY A 79 1.94 24.76 -7.36
CA GLY A 79 3.01 25.27 -8.21
C GLY A 79 4.27 25.66 -7.44
N VAL A 80 4.66 24.81 -6.49
CA VAL A 80 5.84 24.99 -5.64
C VAL A 80 6.96 24.06 -6.07
N ASN A 81 8.19 24.56 -6.04
CA ASN A 81 9.38 23.75 -6.25
C ASN A 81 9.91 23.22 -4.91
N THR A 82 10.36 21.97 -4.92
CA THR A 82 11.02 21.36 -3.76
C THR A 82 12.41 21.95 -3.55
N ALA A 83 12.97 21.73 -2.35
CA ALA A 83 14.44 21.73 -2.24
C ALA A 83 15.03 20.62 -3.12
N SER A 84 16.33 20.66 -3.38
CA SER A 84 16.99 19.57 -4.11
C SER A 84 16.82 18.26 -3.34
N LEU A 85 16.15 17.30 -3.98
CA LEU A 85 15.89 15.97 -3.45
C LEU A 85 17.08 15.06 -3.73
N THR A 86 17.34 14.14 -2.81
CA THR A 86 18.32 13.07 -2.99
C THR A 86 17.72 11.96 -3.85
N ALA A 87 18.49 11.47 -4.82
CA ALA A 87 18.08 10.33 -5.64
C ALA A 87 17.84 9.08 -4.78
N ASN A 88 16.98 8.16 -5.26
CA ASN A 88 16.72 6.87 -4.59
C ASN A 88 16.22 6.98 -3.14
N THR A 89 15.59 8.10 -2.79
CA THR A 89 15.11 8.37 -1.43
C THR A 89 13.61 8.65 -1.45
N ASP A 90 12.86 7.92 -0.60
CA ASP A 90 11.42 8.09 -0.44
C ASP A 90 11.08 9.56 -0.20
N THR A 91 10.18 10.09 -1.02
CA THR A 91 9.78 11.50 -1.01
C THR A 91 8.31 11.61 -0.67
N THR A 92 7.99 12.41 0.33
CA THR A 92 6.63 12.59 0.80
C THR A 92 6.09 13.93 0.33
N ILE A 93 4.91 13.91 -0.29
CA ILE A 93 4.08 15.11 -0.44
C ILE A 93 2.96 15.05 0.59
N GLU A 94 2.83 16.10 1.41
CA GLU A 94 1.86 16.18 2.50
C GLU A 94 0.98 17.41 2.35
N PHE A 95 -0.33 17.20 2.33
CA PHE A 95 -1.35 18.22 2.18
C PHE A 95 -1.98 18.58 3.53
N SER A 96 -2.20 19.89 3.74
CA SER A 96 -2.95 20.44 4.85
C SER A 96 -4.46 20.42 4.58
N THR A 97 -5.24 21.04 5.45
CA THR A 97 -6.68 21.22 5.28
C THR A 97 -7.01 21.96 3.99
N GLY A 98 -8.09 21.54 3.31
CA GLY A 98 -8.54 22.09 2.05
C GLY A 98 -8.92 21.00 1.06
N THR A 99 -9.12 21.38 -0.19
CA THR A 99 -9.40 20.42 -1.27
C THR A 99 -8.14 20.06 -2.03
N VAL A 100 -8.02 18.81 -2.47
CA VAL A 100 -6.95 18.34 -3.36
C VAL A 100 -7.49 17.31 -4.35
N THR A 101 -7.10 17.48 -5.61
CA THR A 101 -7.21 16.49 -6.69
C THR A 101 -6.08 16.74 -7.69
N ARG A 102 -5.85 15.79 -8.61
CA ARG A 102 -4.85 15.91 -9.68
C ARG A 102 -3.46 16.30 -9.17
N ALA A 103 -3.04 15.72 -8.05
CA ALA A 103 -1.72 15.97 -7.48
C ALA A 103 -0.63 15.34 -8.36
N GLN A 104 0.40 16.12 -8.65
CA GLN A 104 1.49 15.77 -9.53
C GLN A 104 2.81 16.30 -8.94
N LEU A 105 3.84 15.45 -8.96
CA LEU A 105 5.20 15.77 -8.55
C LEU A 105 6.13 15.32 -9.66
N GLU A 106 6.80 16.27 -10.30
CA GLU A 106 7.58 16.04 -11.52
C GLU A 106 9.00 16.58 -11.40
N PRO A 107 10.00 15.94 -12.03
CA PRO A 107 11.37 16.45 -12.04
C PRO A 107 11.46 17.78 -12.81
N GLY A 108 12.28 18.70 -12.30
CA GLY A 108 12.46 20.03 -12.85
C GLY A 108 11.74 21.12 -12.05
N THR A 109 11.69 22.33 -12.60
CA THR A 109 11.13 23.53 -11.93
C THR A 109 9.85 24.03 -12.58
N ALA A 110 9.37 23.36 -13.64
CA ALA A 110 8.19 23.74 -14.39
C ALA A 110 7.02 22.86 -13.95
N THR A 111 5.86 23.46 -13.70
CA THR A 111 4.62 22.72 -13.51
C THR A 111 3.98 22.43 -14.86
N ASN A 112 3.97 21.17 -15.28
CA ASN A 112 3.27 20.77 -16.48
C ASN A 112 1.76 20.60 -16.21
N PRO A 113 0.92 20.59 -17.26
CA PRO A 113 -0.46 20.16 -17.12
C PRO A 113 -0.55 18.76 -16.49
N TYR A 114 -1.63 18.50 -15.75
CA TYR A 114 -1.85 17.20 -15.14
C TYR A 114 -1.95 16.08 -16.19
N GLU A 115 -1.13 15.05 -16.03
CA GLU A 115 -1.12 13.87 -16.88
C GLU A 115 -1.69 12.67 -16.13
N ARG A 116 -2.84 12.17 -16.60
CA ARG A 116 -3.49 11.04 -15.97
C ARG A 116 -2.74 9.75 -16.30
N ARG A 117 -2.30 9.03 -15.27
CA ARG A 117 -1.84 7.65 -15.45
C ARG A 117 -2.99 6.76 -15.87
N ALA A 118 -2.74 5.83 -16.80
CA ALA A 118 -3.75 4.84 -17.17
C ALA A 118 -4.09 3.97 -15.95
N TYR A 119 -5.35 3.54 -15.85
CA TYR A 119 -5.89 2.80 -14.70
C TYR A 119 -5.03 1.60 -14.28
N GLY A 120 -4.53 0.82 -15.24
CA GLY A 120 -3.67 -0.33 -14.96
C GLY A 120 -2.39 0.02 -14.23
N TYR A 121 -1.77 1.17 -14.53
CA TYR A 121 -0.58 1.64 -13.80
C TYR A 121 -0.91 2.05 -12.38
N GLU A 122 -2.02 2.76 -12.16
CA GLU A 122 -2.43 3.15 -10.81
C GLU A 122 -2.78 1.93 -9.96
N LEU A 123 -3.46 0.93 -10.53
CA LEU A 123 -3.73 -0.35 -9.86
C LEU A 123 -2.43 -1.06 -9.47
N LEU A 124 -1.46 -1.16 -10.38
CA LEU A 124 -0.16 -1.78 -10.08
C LEU A 124 0.55 -1.03 -8.94
N LEU A 125 0.50 0.30 -8.91
CA LEU A 125 1.05 1.10 -7.81
C LEU A 125 0.34 0.79 -6.48
N CYS A 126 -0.99 0.75 -6.45
CA CYS A 126 -1.76 0.38 -5.27
C CYS A 126 -1.44 -1.04 -4.78
N MET A 127 -1.25 -1.99 -5.70
CA MET A 127 -0.85 -3.36 -5.37
C MET A 127 0.55 -3.46 -4.75
N ARG A 128 1.40 -2.43 -4.87
CA ARG A 128 2.68 -2.39 -4.12
C ARG A 128 2.47 -2.12 -2.63
N TYR A 129 1.35 -1.55 -2.24
CA TYR A 129 1.02 -1.17 -0.86
C TYR A 129 0.11 -2.20 -0.19
N TYR A 130 -0.90 -2.69 -0.91
CA TYR A 130 -1.86 -3.63 -0.35
C TYR A 130 -2.33 -4.66 -1.38
N GLN A 131 -2.41 -5.93 -0.97
CA GLN A 131 -2.97 -7.01 -1.78
C GLN A 131 -3.84 -7.91 -0.91
N LYS A 132 -5.06 -8.20 -1.39
CA LYS A 132 -5.92 -9.24 -0.84
C LYS A 132 -6.32 -10.18 -1.98
N ILE A 133 -5.88 -11.42 -1.88
CA ILE A 133 -6.08 -12.45 -2.90
C ILE A 133 -6.81 -13.61 -2.26
N GLY A 134 -7.85 -14.10 -2.93
CA GLY A 134 -8.72 -15.13 -2.38
C GLY A 134 -9.76 -14.58 -1.41
N ASN A 135 -10.88 -15.28 -1.29
CA ASN A 135 -12.00 -14.91 -0.41
C ASN A 135 -11.99 -15.61 0.95
N GLY A 136 -11.14 -16.62 1.14
CA GLY A 136 -11.02 -17.36 2.40
C GLY A 136 -12.10 -18.43 2.61
N THR A 137 -12.96 -18.68 1.61
CA THR A 137 -14.11 -19.58 1.73
C THR A 137 -14.21 -20.57 0.58
N THR A 138 -14.27 -20.10 -0.67
CA THR A 138 -14.44 -20.97 -1.86
C THR A 138 -13.19 -21.03 -2.74
N ASP A 139 -12.26 -20.10 -2.54
CA ASP A 139 -11.06 -20.02 -3.34
C ASP A 139 -10.01 -20.99 -2.81
N LEU A 140 -9.32 -21.68 -3.72
CA LEU A 140 -8.16 -22.51 -3.41
C LEU A 140 -6.94 -21.92 -4.11
N LEU A 141 -6.07 -21.25 -3.36
CA LEU A 141 -4.86 -20.63 -3.91
C LEU A 141 -3.73 -21.65 -4.01
N VAL A 142 -3.55 -22.45 -2.95
CA VAL A 142 -2.50 -23.48 -2.86
C VAL A 142 -2.99 -24.66 -2.04
N ARG A 143 -2.64 -25.89 -2.44
CA ARG A 143 -2.95 -27.15 -1.75
C ARG A 143 -1.71 -28.01 -1.62
N PHE A 144 -1.43 -28.51 -0.42
CA PHE A 144 -0.36 -29.49 -0.16
C PHE A 144 -0.88 -30.72 0.57
N LEU A 145 -0.53 -31.91 0.08
CA LEU A 145 -0.87 -33.17 0.73
C LEU A 145 0.24 -33.62 1.67
N ASN A 146 -0.10 -33.99 2.91
CA ASN A 146 0.81 -34.76 3.74
C ASN A 146 0.86 -36.22 3.25
N THR A 147 1.83 -36.55 2.40
CA THR A 147 2.06 -37.93 1.92
C THR A 147 2.86 -38.80 2.90
N GLY A 148 3.27 -38.24 4.04
CA GLY A 148 3.96 -38.99 5.10
C GLY A 148 3.02 -39.90 5.88
N SER A 149 3.59 -40.85 6.62
CA SER A 149 2.86 -41.83 7.44
C SER A 149 2.47 -41.33 8.85
N ALA A 150 2.73 -40.06 9.16
CA ALA A 150 2.45 -39.45 10.47
C ALA A 150 2.11 -37.96 10.31
N SER A 151 1.69 -37.30 11.40
CA SER A 151 1.48 -35.85 11.40
C SER A 151 2.78 -35.11 11.11
N LYS A 152 2.71 -34.11 10.22
CA LYS A 152 3.85 -33.30 9.79
C LYS A 152 3.54 -31.82 9.82
N ASP A 153 4.59 -31.03 9.88
CA ASP A 153 4.51 -29.60 9.63
C ASP A 153 4.60 -29.39 8.13
N LEU A 154 3.62 -28.66 7.57
CA LEU A 154 3.59 -28.33 6.16
C LEU A 154 3.70 -26.82 5.98
N GLY A 155 4.26 -26.44 4.84
CA GLY A 155 4.43 -25.06 4.44
C GLY A 155 3.85 -24.80 3.07
N CYS A 156 3.18 -23.66 2.89
CA CYS A 156 2.73 -23.19 1.60
C CYS A 156 3.34 -21.84 1.26
N SER A 157 3.88 -21.73 0.04
CA SER A 157 4.42 -20.48 -0.51
C SER A 157 3.45 -19.88 -1.52
N PHE A 158 3.25 -18.58 -1.46
CA PHE A 158 2.45 -17.82 -2.42
C PHE A 158 3.27 -16.66 -2.99
N THR A 159 3.45 -16.64 -4.31
CA THR A 159 4.13 -15.54 -5.02
C THR A 159 3.14 -14.43 -5.32
N LEU A 160 3.48 -13.20 -4.94
CA LEU A 160 2.63 -12.05 -5.13
C LEU A 160 2.63 -11.61 -6.60
N PRO A 161 1.46 -11.28 -7.18
CA PRO A 161 1.35 -10.83 -8.57
C PRO A 161 2.12 -9.53 -8.84
N VAL A 162 2.27 -8.69 -7.83
CA VAL A 162 3.11 -7.48 -7.87
C VAL A 162 4.04 -7.49 -6.66
N PRO A 163 5.34 -7.20 -6.81
CA PRO A 163 6.22 -7.08 -5.65
C PRO A 163 5.81 -5.90 -4.77
N MET A 164 5.67 -6.14 -3.46
CA MET A 164 5.35 -5.10 -2.48
C MET A 164 6.45 -4.03 -2.40
N ARG A 165 6.14 -2.86 -1.84
CA ARG A 165 7.12 -1.79 -1.62
C ARG A 165 8.20 -2.16 -0.60
N ALA A 166 7.81 -2.92 0.42
CA ALA A 166 8.62 -3.43 1.51
C ALA A 166 8.11 -4.83 1.89
N ALA A 167 8.79 -5.52 2.81
CA ALA A 167 8.25 -6.77 3.36
C ALA A 167 6.92 -6.45 4.07
N PRO A 168 5.80 -7.07 3.66
CA PRO A 168 4.48 -6.74 4.20
C PRO A 168 4.23 -7.44 5.54
N THR A 169 3.30 -6.90 6.32
CA THR A 169 2.57 -7.70 7.30
C THR A 169 1.59 -8.59 6.55
N ALA A 170 1.73 -9.90 6.72
CA ALA A 170 0.90 -10.86 6.00
C ALA A 170 -0.03 -11.62 6.96
N THR A 171 -1.27 -11.80 6.54
CA THR A 171 -2.22 -12.76 7.13
C THR A 171 -2.72 -13.69 6.05
N GLY A 172 -3.34 -14.80 6.43
CA GLY A 172 -3.91 -15.73 5.48
C GLY A 172 -4.94 -16.63 6.12
N THR A 173 -5.86 -17.11 5.30
CA THR A 173 -6.87 -18.09 5.69
C THR A 173 -6.53 -19.41 5.05
N GLY A 174 -6.57 -20.48 5.82
CA GLY A 174 -6.40 -21.84 5.34
C GLY A 174 -7.34 -22.79 6.04
N ASP A 175 -7.33 -24.05 5.62
CA ASP A 175 -8.05 -25.14 6.28
C ASP A 175 -7.26 -26.45 6.16
N ILE A 176 -7.77 -27.49 6.82
CA ILE A 176 -7.25 -28.85 6.69
C ILE A 176 -8.35 -29.71 6.09
N ASN A 177 -8.08 -30.25 4.89
CA ASN A 177 -8.94 -31.19 4.17
C ASN A 177 -10.39 -30.69 3.99
N ASP A 178 -10.53 -29.46 3.47
CA ASP A 178 -11.81 -28.77 3.26
C ASP A 178 -12.64 -28.67 4.57
N GLY A 179 -11.94 -28.61 5.70
CA GLY A 179 -12.52 -28.58 7.04
C GLY A 179 -12.82 -27.17 7.55
N THR A 180 -12.75 -26.99 8.87
CA THR A 180 -12.92 -25.65 9.47
C THR A 180 -11.73 -24.75 9.14
N SER A 181 -12.01 -23.56 8.63
CA SER A 181 -10.98 -22.57 8.32
C SER A 181 -10.28 -22.03 9.56
N PHE A 182 -9.02 -21.65 9.42
CA PHE A 182 -8.20 -21.00 10.43
C PHE A 182 -7.42 -19.82 9.82
N THR A 183 -7.06 -18.87 10.68
CA THR A 183 -6.20 -17.72 10.33
C THR A 183 -4.90 -17.67 11.14
N THR A 184 -4.77 -18.58 12.12
CA THR A 184 -3.58 -18.69 12.96
C THR A 184 -2.62 -19.69 12.36
N TRP A 185 -1.44 -19.19 11.98
CA TRP A 185 -0.34 -19.98 11.43
C TRP A 185 0.76 -20.12 12.49
N ALA A 186 1.54 -21.20 12.43
CA ALA A 186 2.67 -21.40 13.33
C ALA A 186 3.79 -20.38 13.05
N ALA A 187 3.97 -20.02 11.78
CA ALA A 187 4.80 -18.91 11.35
C ALA A 187 4.30 -18.37 10.01
N ILE A 188 4.48 -17.07 9.80
CA ILE A 188 4.31 -16.40 8.52
C ILE A 188 5.60 -15.64 8.23
N VAL A 189 6.22 -15.93 7.08
CA VAL A 189 7.44 -15.25 6.65
C VAL A 189 7.13 -14.54 5.35
N ALA A 190 7.18 -13.21 5.37
CA ALA A 190 6.85 -12.38 4.21
C ALA A 190 8.09 -11.67 3.67
N THR A 191 8.23 -11.71 2.36
CA THR A 191 9.19 -10.90 1.59
C THR A 191 8.39 -10.01 0.63
N PRO A 192 9.02 -9.02 -0.03
CA PRO A 192 8.31 -8.25 -1.05
C PRO A 192 7.74 -9.08 -2.21
N PHE A 193 8.23 -10.31 -2.44
CA PHE A 193 7.87 -11.11 -3.62
C PHE A 193 6.99 -12.32 -3.27
N THR A 194 7.17 -12.89 -2.08
CA THR A 194 6.58 -14.17 -1.69
C THR A 194 6.24 -14.14 -0.21
N VAL A 195 5.11 -14.76 0.14
CA VAL A 195 4.75 -15.08 1.52
C VAL A 195 4.77 -16.58 1.72
N PHE A 196 5.35 -17.01 2.83
CA PHE A 196 5.39 -18.41 3.24
C PHE A 196 4.61 -18.59 4.54
N TYR A 197 3.70 -19.56 4.56
CA TYR A 197 2.88 -19.90 5.71
C TYR A 197 3.21 -21.30 6.21
N PHE A 198 3.42 -21.45 7.52
CA PHE A 198 3.68 -22.75 8.15
C PHE A 198 2.53 -23.16 9.05
N LYS A 199 2.07 -24.41 8.92
CA LYS A 199 1.08 -25.00 9.80
C LYS A 199 1.59 -26.33 10.35
N GLN A 200 1.49 -26.45 11.67
CA GLN A 200 1.90 -27.66 12.39
C GLN A 200 0.79 -28.71 12.43
N ALA A 201 1.23 -29.95 12.64
CA ALA A 201 0.40 -31.12 12.96
C ALA A 201 -0.68 -31.42 11.90
N ILE A 202 -0.33 -31.35 10.62
CA ILE A 202 -1.21 -31.82 9.54
C ILE A 202 -1.22 -33.35 9.55
N PRO A 203 -2.38 -34.01 9.76
CA PRO A 203 -2.47 -35.47 9.79
C PRO A 203 -2.04 -36.14 8.47
N ALA A 204 -1.61 -37.40 8.55
CA ALA A 204 -1.27 -38.19 7.37
C ALA A 204 -2.45 -38.30 6.41
N GLY A 205 -2.21 -38.11 5.11
CA GLY A 205 -3.23 -38.19 4.07
C GLY A 205 -4.19 -36.99 3.99
N GLN A 206 -3.98 -35.94 4.79
CA GLN A 206 -4.80 -34.72 4.74
C GLN A 206 -4.13 -33.61 3.94
N PHE A 207 -4.96 -32.76 3.33
CA PHE A 207 -4.55 -31.56 2.63
C PHE A 207 -4.44 -30.37 3.59
N LEU A 208 -3.41 -29.54 3.39
CA LEU A 208 -3.34 -28.18 3.89
C LEU A 208 -3.66 -27.22 2.74
N ASP A 209 -4.67 -26.39 2.94
CA ASP A 209 -5.14 -25.44 1.94
C ASP A 209 -4.88 -24.00 2.38
N LEU A 210 -4.55 -23.16 1.40
CA LEU A 210 -4.48 -21.71 1.54
C LEU A 210 -5.55 -21.11 0.63
N SER A 211 -6.52 -20.42 1.22
CA SER A 211 -7.69 -19.86 0.53
C SER A 211 -7.73 -18.33 0.51
N GLN A 212 -6.87 -17.68 1.29
CA GLN A 212 -6.67 -16.24 1.26
C GLN A 212 -5.27 -15.83 1.66
N VAL A 213 -4.76 -14.80 1.00
CA VAL A 213 -3.54 -14.08 1.34
C VAL A 213 -3.88 -12.60 1.44
N VAL A 214 -3.56 -11.98 2.58
CA VAL A 214 -3.62 -10.53 2.75
C VAL A 214 -2.21 -10.05 3.04
N CYS A 215 -1.71 -9.11 2.26
CA CYS A 215 -0.39 -8.51 2.39
C CYS A 215 -0.55 -7.00 2.48
N ASP A 216 -0.05 -6.44 3.57
CA ASP A 216 -0.12 -5.04 3.88
C ASP A 216 1.30 -4.48 4.09
N ALA A 217 1.76 -3.64 3.16
CA ALA A 217 3.03 -2.90 3.25
C ALA A 217 2.83 -1.41 3.58
N GLU A 218 1.66 -1.07 4.12
CA GLU A 218 1.25 0.24 4.61
C GLU A 218 1.80 0.55 6.02
N LEU A 219 3.08 0.25 6.23
CA LEU A 219 3.82 0.57 7.47
C LEU A 219 4.09 2.08 7.60
#